data_AF-A0A7X7EUN2-F1
#
_entry.id   AF-A0A7X7EUN2-F1
#
_cell.length_a   1.000
_cell.length_b   1.000
_cell.length_c   1.000
_cell.angle_alpha   90.00
_cell.angle_beta   90.00
_cell.angle_gamma   90.00
#
_symmetry.space_group_name_H-M   'P 1'
#
loop_
_entity.id
_entity.type
_entity.pdbx_description
1 polymer ?
#
loop_
_entity_poly.entity_id
_entity_poly.type
_entity_poly.pdbx_seq_one_letter_code
_entity_poly.pdbx_strand_id
1 'polypeptide(L)'
;MEYTIFKPDYLLSITGGDRETMAEIAGIFGSQVPEFLEGMKSLLEQEKYYELGLLAHKAKGSVTVLGMDETAKMLKEFELLAKAGEQKEKYTDFIARFESDSSTVMAEVNDYFGRHI
;
A
#
# COMPACT_ATOMS: atom_id res chain seq x y z
N MET A 1 8.37 -18.24 -6.85
CA MET A 1 7.08 -17.67 -6.46
C MET A 1 6.50 -17.07 -7.74
N GLU A 2 5.19 -17.14 -7.95
CA GLU A 2 4.53 -16.35 -8.99
C GLU A 2 4.24 -14.97 -8.40
N TYR A 3 4.53 -13.89 -9.14
CA TYR A 3 4.24 -12.53 -8.68
C TYR A 3 2.87 -12.09 -9.19
N THR A 4 2.00 -11.77 -8.25
CA THR A 4 0.59 -11.44 -8.46
C THR A 4 0.33 -9.94 -8.28
N ILE A 5 1.13 -9.26 -7.46
CA ILE A 5 0.99 -7.83 -7.18
C ILE A 5 2.25 -7.06 -7.60
N PHE A 6 3.43 -7.60 -7.26
CA PHE A 6 4.71 -6.96 -7.50
C PHE A 6 5.07 -6.96 -8.98
N LYS A 7 5.42 -5.77 -9.48
CA LYS A 7 5.85 -5.55 -10.86
C LYS A 7 7.32 -5.10 -10.85
N PRO A 8 8.28 -6.03 -10.78
CA PRO A 8 9.70 -5.69 -10.65
C PRO A 8 10.21 -4.82 -11.80
N ASP A 9 9.80 -5.12 -13.04
CA ASP A 9 10.21 -4.34 -14.21
C ASP A 9 9.74 -2.88 -14.16
N TYR A 10 8.53 -2.64 -13.61
CA TYR A 10 8.03 -1.29 -13.41
C TYR A 10 8.89 -0.55 -12.40
N LEU A 11 9.10 -1.14 -11.22
CA LEU A 11 9.85 -0.47 -10.16
C LEU A 11 11.31 -0.23 -10.58
N LEU A 12 11.93 -1.18 -11.27
CA LEU A 12 13.26 -1.03 -11.86
C LEU A 12 13.31 0.08 -12.92
N SER A 13 12.25 0.23 -13.72
CA SER A 13 12.20 1.30 -14.73
C SER A 13 12.13 2.70 -14.12
N ILE A 14 11.37 2.88 -13.03
CA ILE A 14 11.23 4.20 -12.38
C ILE A 14 12.46 4.57 -11.55
N THR A 15 13.29 3.60 -11.18
CA THR A 15 14.61 3.83 -10.57
C THR A 15 15.73 3.95 -11.60
N GLY A 16 15.42 3.99 -12.90
CA GLY A 16 16.44 4.13 -13.95
C GLY A 16 17.37 2.92 -14.06
N GLY A 17 16.93 1.74 -13.63
CA GLY A 17 17.73 0.52 -13.59
C GLY A 17 18.56 0.35 -12.32
N ASP A 18 18.50 1.30 -11.38
CA ASP A 18 19.21 1.21 -10.11
C ASP A 18 18.48 0.28 -9.13
N ARG A 19 19.13 -0.85 -8.83
CA ARG A 19 18.64 -1.89 -7.92
C ARG A 19 18.78 -1.52 -6.45
N GLU A 20 19.75 -0.68 -6.09
CA GLU A 20 19.92 -0.20 -4.73
C GLU A 20 18.77 0.75 -4.39
N THR A 21 18.53 1.74 -5.25
CA THR A 21 17.37 2.63 -5.12
C THR A 21 16.04 1.84 -5.12
N MET A 22 15.91 0.79 -5.95
CA MET A 22 14.74 -0.09 -5.96
C MET A 22 14.51 -0.78 -4.60
N ALA A 23 15.58 -1.28 -3.98
CA ALA A 23 15.52 -1.91 -2.66
C ALA A 23 15.20 -0.90 -1.55
N GLU A 24 15.76 0.31 -1.62
CA GLU A 24 15.45 1.40 -0.68
C GLU A 24 13.97 1.77 -0.72
N ILE A 25 13.40 1.95 -1.91
CA ILE A 25 11.97 2.27 -2.07
C ILE A 25 11.09 1.18 -1.48
N ALA A 26 11.39 -0.09 -1.78
CA ALA A 26 10.64 -1.22 -1.25
C ALA A 26 10.78 -1.33 0.28
N GLY A 27 11.97 -1.04 0.84
CA GLY A 27 12.21 -1.00 2.27
C GLY A 27 11.45 0.12 2.97
N ILE A 28 11.42 1.33 2.38
CA ILE A 28 10.62 2.46 2.89
C ILE A 28 9.15 2.08 2.94
N PHE A 29 8.61 1.50 1.86
CA PHE A 29 7.23 1.02 1.84
C PHE A 29 6.96 0.00 2.95
N GLY A 30 7.82 -1.01 3.10
CA GLY A 30 7.71 -2.01 4.17
C GLY A 30 7.68 -1.39 5.57
N SER A 31 8.45 -0.33 5.81
CA SER A 31 8.45 0.39 7.10
C SER A 31 7.19 1.22 7.35
N GLN A 32 6.55 1.73 6.28
CA GLN A 32 5.34 2.55 6.38
C GLN A 32 4.05 1.73 6.55
N VAL A 33 4.01 0.49 6.06
CA VAL A 33 2.80 -0.36 6.10
C VAL A 33 2.24 -0.53 7.52
N PRO A 34 3.05 -0.88 8.55
CA PRO A 34 2.55 -0.98 9.92
C PRO A 34 1.95 0.33 10.44
N GLU A 35 2.61 1.46 10.19
CA GLU A 35 2.13 2.78 10.62
C GLU A 35 0.80 3.15 9.97
N PHE A 36 0.64 2.85 8.67
CA PHE A 36 -0.63 3.06 7.97
C PHE A 36 -1.73 2.17 8.55
N LEU A 37 -1.47 0.88 8.77
CA LEU A 37 -2.48 -0.04 9.29
C LEU A 37 -2.91 0.30 10.71
N GLU A 38 -1.97 0.57 11.61
CA GLU A 38 -2.27 1.01 12.97
C GLU A 38 -3.04 2.34 12.98
N GLY A 39 -2.60 3.31 12.18
CA GLY A 39 -3.27 4.59 12.05
C GLY A 39 -4.69 4.45 11.50
N MET A 40 -4.91 3.62 10.48
CA MET A 40 -6.23 3.40 9.91
C MET A 40 -7.17 2.73 10.90
N LYS A 41 -6.71 1.69 11.61
CA LYS A 41 -7.49 0.98 12.63
C LYS A 41 -7.87 1.94 13.78
N SER A 42 -6.91 2.73 14.26
CA SER A 42 -7.11 3.70 15.33
C SER A 42 -8.08 4.84 14.94
N LEU A 43 -7.96 5.39 13.73
CA LEU A 43 -8.86 6.45 13.25
C LEU A 43 -10.28 5.92 13.02
N LEU A 44 -10.42 4.67 12.56
CA LEU A 44 -11.71 4.01 12.40
C LEU A 44 -12.40 3.81 13.75
N GLU A 45 -11.69 3.31 14.76
CA GLU A 45 -12.21 3.11 16.13
C GLU A 45 -12.66 4.43 16.76
N GLN A 46 -11.95 5.53 16.49
CA GLN A 46 -12.28 6.87 16.96
C GLN A 46 -13.33 7.60 16.11
N GLU A 47 -13.88 6.96 15.08
CA GLU A 47 -14.82 7.55 14.11
C GLU A 47 -14.28 8.83 13.41
N LYS A 48 -12.96 8.98 13.31
CA LYS A 48 -12.26 10.09 12.66
C LYS A 48 -12.16 9.87 11.15
N TYR A 49 -13.29 9.83 10.47
CA TYR A 49 -13.38 9.38 9.07
C TYR A 49 -12.68 10.31 8.07
N TYR A 50 -12.70 11.63 8.29
CA TYR A 50 -12.04 12.56 7.39
C TYR A 50 -10.51 12.35 7.43
N GLU A 51 -9.94 12.22 8.63
CA GLU A 51 -8.53 11.89 8.84
C GLU A 51 -8.19 10.50 8.32
N LEU A 52 -9.08 9.52 8.46
CA LEU A 52 -8.94 8.19 7.87
C LEU A 52 -8.80 8.28 6.35
N GLY A 53 -9.63 9.10 5.69
CA GLY A 53 -9.52 9.34 4.26
C GLY A 53 -8.24 10.07 3.85
N LEU A 54 -7.71 10.97 4.69
CA LEU A 54 -6.38 11.57 4.49
C LEU A 54 -5.26 10.55 4.63
N LEU A 55 -5.37 9.59 5.56
CA LEU A 55 -4.39 8.53 5.72
C LEU A 55 -4.42 7.55 4.53
N ALA A 56 -5.62 7.18 4.05
CA ALA A 56 -5.79 6.39 2.82
C ALA A 56 -5.15 7.07 1.61
N HIS A 57 -5.27 8.41 1.49
CA HIS A 57 -4.59 9.18 0.44
C HIS A 57 -3.06 9.06 0.52
N LYS A 58 -2.48 9.12 1.73
CA LYS A 58 -1.03 8.97 1.93
C LYS A 58 -0.57 7.56 1.56
N ALA A 59 -1.27 6.53 2.04
CA ALA A 59 -0.98 5.13 1.71
C ALA A 59 -1.06 4.89 0.19
N LYS A 60 -2.04 5.49 -0.50
CA LYS A 60 -2.20 5.42 -1.95
C LYS A 60 -0.94 5.90 -2.69
N GLY A 61 -0.32 6.98 -2.23
CA GLY A 61 0.93 7.48 -2.81
C GLY A 61 2.05 6.43 -2.74
N SER A 62 2.19 5.78 -1.59
CA SER A 62 3.21 4.76 -1.36
C SER A 62 3.03 3.54 -2.26
N VAL A 63 1.80 3.00 -2.36
CA VAL A 63 1.51 1.83 -3.23
C VAL A 63 1.61 2.16 -4.73
N THR A 64 1.39 3.42 -5.12
CA THR A 64 1.55 3.88 -6.52
C THR A 64 3.02 3.83 -6.94
N VAL A 65 3.93 4.23 -6.05
CA VAL A 65 5.38 4.15 -6.30
C VAL A 65 5.80 2.70 -6.50
N LEU A 66 5.22 1.73 -5.77
CA LEU A 66 5.48 0.30 -5.97
C LEU A 66 4.77 -0.33 -7.18
N GLY A 67 3.90 0.40 -7.89
CA GLY A 67 3.18 -0.10 -9.06
C GLY A 67 1.97 -0.98 -8.74
N MET A 68 1.43 -0.89 -7.53
CA MET A 68 0.27 -1.65 -7.07
C MET A 68 -1.04 -0.96 -7.51
N ASP A 69 -1.30 -0.93 -8.82
CA ASP A 69 -2.38 -0.13 -9.42
C ASP A 69 -3.78 -0.44 -8.84
N GLU A 70 -4.09 -1.70 -8.61
CA GLU A 70 -5.39 -2.11 -8.08
C GLU A 70 -5.57 -1.72 -6.60
N THR A 71 -4.51 -1.80 -5.81
CA THR A 71 -4.49 -1.30 -4.42
C THR A 71 -4.60 0.22 -4.39
N ALA A 72 -3.95 0.93 -5.32
CA ALA A 72 -4.05 2.39 -5.45
C ALA A 72 -5.48 2.85 -5.80
N LYS A 73 -6.16 2.15 -6.72
CA LYS A 73 -7.58 2.40 -7.06
C LYS A 73 -8.49 2.19 -5.85
N MET A 74 -8.29 1.08 -5.13
CA MET A 74 -9.05 0.79 -3.93
C MET A 74 -8.85 1.85 -2.83
N LEU A 75 -7.60 2.25 -2.56
CA LEU A 75 -7.31 3.30 -1.57
C LEU A 75 -7.87 4.66 -2.00
N LYS A 76 -8.02 4.90 -3.31
CA LYS A 76 -8.70 6.10 -3.81
C LYS A 76 -10.20 6.05 -3.52
N GLU A 77 -10.84 4.91 -3.70
CA GLU A 77 -12.25 4.72 -3.31
C GLU A 77 -12.42 4.92 -1.81
N PHE A 78 -11.57 4.28 -1.00
CA PHE A 78 -11.57 4.42 0.45
C PHE A 78 -11.37 5.87 0.88
N GLU A 79 -10.42 6.59 0.28
CA GLU A 79 -10.19 8.03 0.51
C GLU A 79 -11.48 8.84 0.33
N LEU A 80 -12.19 8.63 -0.79
CA LEU A 80 -13.37 9.41 -1.15
C LEU A 80 -14.54 9.11 -0.21
N LEU A 81 -14.81 7.83 0.04
CA LEU A 81 -15.89 7.41 0.93
C LEU A 81 -15.66 7.87 2.37
N ALA A 82 -14.44 7.69 2.89
CA ALA A 82 -14.06 8.12 4.24
C ALA A 82 -14.20 9.63 4.43
N LYS A 83 -13.75 10.44 3.47
CA LYS A 83 -13.91 11.90 3.52
C LYS A 83 -15.37 12.35 3.44
N ALA A 84 -16.21 11.62 2.73
CA ALA A 84 -17.65 11.89 2.65
C ALA A 84 -18.44 11.34 3.85
N GLY A 85 -17.84 10.41 4.62
CA GLY A 85 -18.54 9.71 5.71
C GLY A 85 -19.55 8.67 5.23
N GLU A 86 -19.38 8.15 4.02
CA GLU A 86 -20.33 7.26 3.33
C GLU A 86 -19.86 5.79 3.33
N GLN A 87 -20.80 4.84 3.31
CA GLN A 87 -20.52 3.40 3.18
C GLN A 87 -19.51 2.89 4.22
N LYS A 88 -19.68 3.34 5.48
CA LYS A 88 -18.78 3.05 6.61
C LYS A 88 -18.59 1.56 6.86
N GLU A 89 -19.60 0.76 6.53
CA GLU A 89 -19.58 -0.70 6.58
C GLU A 89 -18.44 -1.32 5.75
N LYS A 90 -17.92 -0.62 4.74
CA LYS A 90 -16.81 -1.07 3.88
C LYS A 90 -15.41 -0.77 4.43
N TYR A 91 -15.27 0.11 5.41
CA TYR A 91 -13.96 0.63 5.81
C TYR A 91 -13.05 -0.48 6.34
N THR A 92 -13.61 -1.42 7.11
CA THR A 92 -12.89 -2.60 7.59
C THR A 92 -12.37 -3.45 6.43
N ASP A 93 -13.17 -3.64 5.38
CA ASP A 93 -12.79 -4.43 4.21
C ASP A 93 -11.67 -3.76 3.41
N PHE A 94 -11.70 -2.42 3.28
CA PHE A 94 -10.61 -1.68 2.66
C PHE A 94 -9.29 -1.83 3.42
N ILE A 95 -9.33 -1.71 4.75
CA ILE A 95 -8.16 -1.89 5.61
C ILE A 95 -7.63 -3.33 5.50
N ALA A 96 -8.52 -4.32 5.57
CA ALA A 96 -8.14 -5.73 5.46
C ALA A 96 -7.53 -6.06 4.09
N ARG A 97 -8.08 -5.51 3.01
CA ARG A 97 -7.51 -5.66 1.67
C ARG A 97 -6.15 -4.98 1.56
N PHE A 98 -5.99 -3.76 2.09
CA PHE A 98 -4.69 -3.08 2.11
C PHE A 98 -3.63 -3.89 2.87
N GLU A 99 -3.99 -4.48 4.01
CA GLU A 99 -3.14 -5.36 4.81
C GLU A 99 -2.72 -6.61 4.00
N SER A 100 -3.67 -7.28 3.35
CA SER A 100 -3.41 -8.44 2.52
C SER A 100 -2.51 -8.11 1.33
N ASP A 101 -2.83 -7.07 0.56
CA ASP A 101 -2.06 -6.66 -0.62
C ASP A 101 -0.63 -6.28 -0.22
N SER A 102 -0.46 -5.57 0.90
CA SER A 102 0.85 -5.15 1.42
C SER A 102 1.68 -6.35 1.90
N SER A 103 1.06 -7.33 2.56
CA SER A 103 1.73 -8.56 2.98
C SER A 103 2.21 -9.37 1.76
N THR A 104 1.34 -9.55 0.77
CA THR A 104 1.67 -10.28 -0.47
C THR A 104 2.79 -9.59 -1.24
N VAL A 105 2.71 -8.29 -1.49
CA VAL A 105 3.75 -7.58 -2.25
C VAL A 105 5.10 -7.62 -1.52
N MET A 106 5.12 -7.54 -0.19
CA MET A 106 6.37 -7.62 0.58
C MET A 106 6.99 -9.02 0.53
N ALA A 107 6.18 -10.08 0.52
CA ALA A 107 6.67 -11.44 0.31
C ALA A 107 7.29 -11.61 -1.10
N GLU A 108 6.63 -11.05 -2.12
CA GLU A 108 7.11 -11.08 -3.51
C GLU A 108 8.40 -10.26 -3.70
N VAL A 109 8.48 -9.07 -3.10
CA VAL A 109 9.69 -8.23 -3.04
C VAL A 109 10.86 -9.00 -2.42
N ASN A 110 10.63 -9.63 -1.27
CA ASN A 110 11.68 -10.38 -0.56
C ASN A 110 12.16 -11.59 -1.38
N ASP A 111 11.24 -12.31 -2.04
CA ASP A 111 11.59 -13.41 -2.94
C ASP A 111 12.39 -12.90 -4.16
N TYR A 112 12.01 -11.77 -4.75
CA TYR A 112 12.72 -11.16 -5.89
C TYR A 112 14.16 -10.79 -5.53
N PHE A 113 14.36 -10.04 -4.44
CA PHE A 113 15.70 -9.66 -4.03
C PHE A 113 16.53 -10.86 -3.57
N GLY A 114 15.92 -11.86 -2.91
CA GLY A 114 16.61 -13.08 -2.49
C GLY A 114 17.09 -13.98 -3.63
N ARG A 115 16.44 -13.96 -4.80
CA ARG A 115 16.85 -14.72 -6.00
C ARG A 115 17.90 -14.00 -6.85
N HIS A 116 18.16 -12.73 -6.58
CA HIS A 116 18.97 -11.85 -7.42
C HIS A 116 20.17 -11.25 -6.69
N ILE A 117 20.62 -11.94 -5.63
CA ILE A 117 21.90 -11.76 -4.94
C ILE A 117 22.99 -12.53 -5.69
#